data_AF-A0A967CVA7-F1
#
_entry.id   AF-A0A967CVA7-F1
#
_cell.length_a   1.000
_cell.length_b   1.000
_cell.length_c   1.000
_cell.angle_alpha   90.00
_cell.angle_beta   90.00
_cell.angle_gamma   90.00
#
_symmetry.space_group_name_H-M   'P 1'
#
loop_
_entity.id
_entity.type
_entity.pdbx_description
1 polymer ?
#
loop_
_entity_poly.entity_id
_entity_poly.type
_entity_poly.pdbx_seq_one_letter_code
_entity_poly.pdbx_strand_id
1 'polypeptide(L)'
;STGKSNATEVKGRQFVVSRSFASGFSTRLMAKDLRTAGDVAQHLKLNMPMLKQAIGYWTAADGKLGAGADHTEIFRYAEMLAEDE
;
A
#
# COMPACT_ATOMS: atom_id res chain seq x y z
N SER A 1 -24.30 -1.14 -3.75
CA SER A 1 -22.92 -1.51 -4.10
C SER A 1 -22.35 -2.39 -2.99
N THR A 2 -21.62 -3.46 -3.30
CA THR A 2 -21.16 -4.46 -2.31
C THR A 2 -19.80 -4.15 -1.67
N GLY A 3 -19.06 -3.14 -2.16
CA GLY A 3 -17.73 -2.76 -1.62
C GLY A 3 -16.63 -3.83 -1.78
N LYS A 4 -16.88 -4.85 -2.60
CA LYS A 4 -16.00 -5.99 -2.81
C LYS A 4 -14.87 -5.68 -3.79
N SER A 5 -13.67 -6.18 -3.49
CA SER A 5 -12.50 -6.16 -4.36
C SER A 5 -11.55 -7.31 -3.98
N ASN A 6 -10.54 -7.58 -4.81
CA ASN A 6 -9.50 -8.55 -4.45
C ASN A 6 -8.82 -8.24 -3.10
N ALA A 7 -8.67 -6.94 -2.76
CA ALA A 7 -8.10 -6.53 -1.49
C ALA A 7 -9.00 -6.91 -0.31
N THR A 8 -10.32 -6.77 -0.44
CA THR A 8 -11.26 -7.05 0.67
C THR A 8 -11.71 -8.51 0.73
N GLU A 9 -11.84 -9.19 -0.41
CA GLU A 9 -12.34 -10.58 -0.46
C GLU A 9 -11.25 -11.63 -0.27
N VAL A 10 -10.06 -11.38 -0.81
CA VAL A 10 -8.95 -12.35 -0.77
C VAL A 10 -7.92 -11.90 0.26
N LYS A 11 -7.27 -10.76 0.01
CA LYS A 11 -6.09 -10.37 0.80
C LYS A 11 -6.43 -10.06 2.27
N GLY A 12 -7.51 -9.33 2.50
CA GLY A 12 -7.94 -8.92 3.83
C GLY A 12 -8.22 -10.12 4.74
N ARG A 13 -9.10 -11.03 4.31
CA ARG A 13 -9.44 -12.22 5.12
C ARG A 13 -8.26 -13.17 5.30
N GLN A 14 -7.49 -13.43 4.24
CA GLN A 14 -6.46 -14.46 4.27
C GLN A 14 -5.16 -14.01 4.94
N PHE A 15 -4.74 -12.76 4.76
CA PHE A 15 -3.43 -12.29 5.20
C PHE A 15 -3.45 -11.20 6.27
N VAL A 16 -4.50 -10.35 6.28
CA VAL A 16 -4.58 -9.23 7.23
C VAL A 16 -5.26 -9.66 8.53
N VAL A 17 -6.46 -10.26 8.44
CA VAL A 17 -7.22 -10.71 9.64
C VAL A 17 -6.46 -11.80 10.40
N SER A 18 -5.83 -12.73 9.68
CA SER A 18 -4.96 -13.75 10.27
C SER A 18 -3.60 -13.22 10.74
N ARG A 19 -3.27 -11.97 10.38
CA ARG A 19 -1.97 -11.31 10.59
C ARG A 19 -0.76 -12.08 10.02
N SER A 20 -0.98 -12.95 9.02
CA SER A 20 0.11 -13.70 8.39
C SER A 20 0.93 -12.84 7.43
N PHE A 21 0.32 -11.84 6.79
CA PHE A 21 0.95 -10.90 5.87
C PHE A 21 1.89 -11.56 4.84
N ALA A 22 1.46 -12.67 4.26
CA ALA A 22 2.29 -13.49 3.39
C ALA A 22 1.66 -13.64 1.99
N SER A 23 1.27 -12.52 1.38
CA SER A 23 0.64 -12.53 0.06
C SER A 23 1.64 -12.75 -1.09
N GLY A 24 2.94 -12.59 -0.82
CA GLY A 24 4.03 -12.82 -1.76
C GLY A 24 4.37 -11.61 -2.62
N PHE A 25 3.95 -10.40 -2.22
CA PHE A 25 4.21 -9.17 -2.97
C PHE A 25 4.71 -8.09 -2.04
N SER A 26 5.95 -7.63 -2.26
CA SER A 26 6.64 -6.76 -1.31
C SER A 26 6.13 -5.31 -1.32
N THR A 27 6.18 -4.66 -0.16
CA THR A 27 5.86 -3.22 0.00
C THR A 27 6.76 -2.36 -0.89
N ARG A 28 8.05 -2.70 -0.98
CA ARG A 28 9.01 -2.02 -1.87
C ARG A 28 8.58 -2.05 -3.33
N LEU A 29 8.10 -3.21 -3.81
CA LEU A 29 7.62 -3.35 -5.18
C LEU A 29 6.33 -2.54 -5.39
N MET A 30 5.41 -2.57 -4.42
CA MET A 30 4.21 -1.73 -4.49
C MET A 30 4.54 -0.23 -4.56
N ALA A 31 5.44 0.25 -3.70
CA ALA A 31 5.86 1.65 -3.69
C ALA A 31 6.55 2.05 -5.02
N LYS A 32 7.33 1.15 -5.62
CA LYS A 32 7.95 1.36 -6.94
C LYS A 32 6.90 1.49 -8.05
N ASP A 33 5.90 0.62 -8.06
CA ASP A 33 4.85 0.63 -9.10
C ASP A 33 4.02 1.92 -9.02
N LEU A 34 3.70 2.39 -7.81
CA LEU A 34 3.01 3.67 -7.61
C LEU A 34 3.84 4.88 -8.05
N ARG A 35 5.15 4.89 -7.78
CA ARG A 35 6.04 5.94 -8.30
C ARG A 35 6.05 5.96 -9.82
N THR A 36 6.15 4.79 -10.45
CA THR A 36 6.08 4.65 -11.92
C THR A 36 4.77 5.21 -12.47
N ALA A 37 3.64 4.90 -11.82
CA ALA A 37 2.35 5.49 -12.19
C ALA A 37 2.33 7.01 -12.02
N GLY A 38 2.99 7.53 -10.97
CA GLY A 38 3.19 8.97 -10.76
C GLY A 38 3.97 9.63 -11.90
N ASP A 39 5.06 9.03 -12.32
CA ASP A 39 5.90 9.52 -13.42
C ASP A 39 5.09 9.57 -14.74
N VAL A 40 4.28 8.54 -15.00
CA VAL A 40 3.37 8.52 -16.16
C VAL A 40 2.33 9.65 -16.06
N ALA A 41 1.71 9.86 -14.90
CA ALA A 41 0.74 10.93 -14.70
C ALA A 41 1.37 12.32 -14.92
N GLN A 42 2.61 12.53 -14.45
CA GLN A 42 3.37 13.76 -14.70
C GLN A 42 3.66 13.97 -16.17
N HIS A 43 4.12 12.93 -16.88
CA HIS A 43 4.40 12.99 -18.31
C HIS A 43 3.16 13.39 -19.12
N LEU A 44 2.00 12.86 -18.74
CA LEU A 44 0.70 13.16 -19.35
C LEU A 44 0.07 14.47 -18.84
N LYS A 45 0.74 15.20 -17.94
CA LYS A 45 0.24 16.44 -17.31
C LYS A 45 -1.12 16.26 -16.61
N LEU A 46 -1.36 15.09 -16.04
CA LEU A 46 -2.60 14.76 -15.33
C LEU A 46 -2.49 15.16 -13.86
N ASN A 47 -3.52 15.85 -13.34
CA ASN A 47 -3.64 16.12 -11.92
C ASN A 47 -4.32 14.94 -11.20
N MET A 48 -3.52 14.11 -10.52
CA MET A 48 -3.97 12.90 -9.84
C MET A 48 -3.68 12.98 -8.32
N PRO A 49 -4.45 13.78 -7.55
CA PRO A 49 -4.15 14.04 -6.13
C PRO A 49 -4.14 12.78 -5.26
N MET A 50 -5.07 11.85 -5.53
CA MET A 50 -5.12 10.56 -4.83
C MET A 50 -3.89 9.69 -5.08
N LEU A 51 -3.36 9.70 -6.31
CA LEU A 51 -2.13 8.98 -6.65
C LEU A 51 -0.93 9.59 -5.92
N LYS A 52 -0.85 10.93 -5.88
CA LYS A 52 0.21 11.63 -5.12
C LYS A 52 0.19 11.27 -3.64
N GLN A 53 -1.00 11.21 -3.04
CA GLN A 53 -1.16 10.78 -1.65
C GLN A 53 -0.76 9.31 -1.45
N ALA A 54 -1.19 8.42 -2.36
CA ALA A 54 -0.82 7.01 -2.32
C ALA A 54 0.71 6.82 -2.41
N ILE A 55 1.39 7.52 -3.31
CA ILE A 55 2.86 7.47 -3.43
C ILE A 55 3.53 7.86 -2.10
N GLY A 56 3.09 8.94 -1.47
CA GLY A 56 3.63 9.39 -0.19
C GLY A 56 3.42 8.35 0.91
N TYR A 57 2.18 7.85 1.04
CA TYR A 57 1.80 6.87 2.04
C TYR A 57 2.59 5.56 1.91
N TRP A 58 2.66 5.00 0.70
CA TRP A 58 3.38 3.74 0.45
C TRP A 58 4.91 3.89 0.52
N THR A 59 5.46 5.05 0.17
CA THR A 59 6.89 5.32 0.33
C THR A 59 7.28 5.42 1.80
N ALA A 60 6.45 6.07 2.63
CA ALA A 60 6.65 6.13 4.07
C ALA A 60 6.52 4.73 4.71
N ALA A 61 5.52 3.94 4.28
CA ALA A 61 5.33 2.57 4.73
C ALA A 61 6.55 1.68 4.42
N ASP A 62 7.11 1.74 3.21
CA ASP A 62 8.34 0.99 2.85
C ASP A 62 9.51 1.32 3.78
N GLY A 63 9.67 2.60 4.13
CA GLY A 63 10.70 3.04 5.07
C GLY A 63 10.48 2.57 6.51
N LYS A 64 9.23 2.47 6.96
CA LYS A 64 8.88 2.12 8.35
C LYS A 64 8.74 0.62 8.60
N LEU A 65 8.19 -0.13 7.65
CA LEU A 65 7.98 -1.58 7.77
C LEU A 65 9.28 -2.37 7.55
N GLY A 66 10.27 -1.78 6.89
CA GLY A 66 11.58 -2.39 6.69
C GLY A 66 11.65 -3.31 5.47
N ALA A 67 12.86 -3.82 5.22
CA ALA A 67 13.13 -4.63 4.04
C ALA A 67 12.43 -6.00 4.12
N GLY A 68 11.78 -6.41 3.04
CA GLY A 68 11.12 -7.71 2.93
C GLY A 68 9.66 -7.73 3.39
N ALA A 69 9.13 -6.63 3.92
CA ALA A 69 7.73 -6.53 4.27
C ALA A 69 6.82 -6.80 3.07
N ASP A 70 5.74 -7.53 3.30
CA ASP A 70 4.68 -7.74 2.32
C ASP A 70 3.76 -6.53 2.27
N HIS A 71 3.23 -6.19 1.09
CA HIS A 71 2.36 -5.02 0.91
C HIS A 71 1.07 -5.10 1.75
N THR A 72 0.66 -6.30 2.20
CA THR A 72 -0.46 -6.43 3.14
C THR A 72 -0.12 -5.91 4.54
N GLU A 73 1.16 -5.75 4.89
CA GLU A 73 1.61 -5.09 6.13
C GLU A 73 1.35 -3.58 6.14
N ILE A 74 0.81 -3.01 5.06
CA ILE A 74 0.31 -1.64 5.05
C ILE A 74 -0.71 -1.38 6.18
N PHE A 75 -1.43 -2.41 6.62
CA PHE A 75 -2.31 -2.33 7.78
C PHE A 75 -1.56 -2.13 9.09
N ARG A 76 -0.37 -2.74 9.27
CA ARG A 76 0.48 -2.46 10.45
C ARG A 76 0.99 -1.04 10.44
N TYR A 77 1.33 -0.51 9.26
CA TYR A 77 1.70 0.89 9.15
C TYR A 77 0.55 1.82 9.54
N ALA A 78 -0.70 1.49 9.16
CA ALA A 78 -1.86 2.23 9.62
C ALA A 78 -2.06 2.15 11.15
N GLU A 79 -1.84 0.98 11.76
CA GLU A 79 -1.88 0.81 13.23
C GLU A 79 -0.82 1.68 13.93
N MET A 80 0.42 1.67 13.44
CA MET A 80 1.51 2.52 13.97
C MET A 80 1.13 4.01 13.94
N LEU A 81 0.54 4.48 12.83
CA LEU A 81 0.10 5.88 12.72
C LEU A 81 -1.03 6.24 13.69
N ALA A 82 -1.91 5.28 14.00
CA ALA A 82 -3.01 5.49 14.95
C ALA A 82 -2.56 5.43 16.42
N GLU A 83 -1.42 4.79 16.70
CA GLU A 83 -0.80 4.71 18.03
C GLU A 83 0.13 5.91 18.32
N ASP A 84 0.64 6.57 17.27
CA ASP A 84 1.49 7.77 17.37
C ASP A 84 0.66 9.07 17.63
N GLU A 85 -0.67 8.99 17.70
CA GLU A 85 -1.61 10.07 18.08
C GLU A 85 -1.91 10.10 19.58
#